data_AF-W9VFL5-F1
#
_entry.id   AF-W9VFL5-F1
#
_cell.length_a   1.000
_cell.length_b   1.000
_cell.length_c   1.000
_cell.angle_alpha   90.00
_cell.angle_beta   90.00
_cell.angle_gamma   90.00
#
_symmetry.space_group_name_H-M   'P 1'
#
loop_
_entity.id
_entity.type
_entity.pdbx_description
1 polymer ?
#
loop_
_entity_poly.entity_id
_entity_poly.type
_entity_poly.pdbx_seq_one_letter_code
_entity_poly.pdbx_strand_id
1 'polypeptide(L)'
;MNPELILTVRAQHLNSHKGEVCFPGGKRDAIDHCLQTTALREAHEEIGLMPEQVKVQMTLSQVVSKHGLQVTPWVGVIPAQVELVPNPAEIARIFRVPIRYFLECPAPITHRFERNGQEWLVPAWRYEGELIWGLTAHVINELLTVGFNKPSAFPVRPERRLAEKDA
;
A
#
# COMPACT_ATOMS: atom_id res chain seq x y z
N MET A 1 -15.93 16.50 2.55
CA MET A 1 -15.72 15.29 1.72
C MET A 1 -15.24 14.16 2.63
N ASN A 2 -15.66 12.92 2.41
CA ASN A 2 -15.21 11.75 3.18
C ASN A 2 -14.42 10.81 2.24
N PRO A 3 -13.15 11.12 1.93
CA PRO A 3 -12.35 10.30 1.03
C PRO A 3 -12.09 8.91 1.63
N GLU A 4 -11.88 7.94 0.75
CA GLU A 4 -11.66 6.54 1.11
C GLU A 4 -10.41 6.01 0.41
N LEU A 5 -9.68 5.09 1.05
CA LEU A 5 -8.62 4.33 0.42
C LEU A 5 -9.18 3.04 -0.14
N ILE A 6 -8.74 2.67 -1.34
CA ILE A 6 -9.00 1.36 -1.92
C ILE A 6 -7.86 0.43 -1.53
N LEU A 7 -8.23 -0.70 -0.93
CA LEU A 7 -7.34 -1.77 -0.54
C LEU A 7 -7.83 -3.09 -1.13
N THR A 8 -6.90 -4.01 -1.30
CA THR A 8 -7.18 -5.34 -1.82
C THR A 8 -6.75 -6.40 -0.80
N VAL A 9 -7.40 -7.56 -0.87
CA VAL A 9 -6.97 -8.79 -0.19
C VAL A 9 -6.43 -9.72 -1.25
N ARG A 10 -5.16 -10.12 -1.12
CA ARG A 10 -4.51 -11.05 -2.05
C ARG A 10 -5.15 -12.44 -1.98
N ALA A 11 -5.31 -13.08 -3.13
CA ALA A 11 -5.90 -14.39 -3.23
C ALA A 11 -5.11 -15.48 -2.48
N GLN A 12 -5.83 -16.46 -1.92
CA GLN A 12 -5.27 -17.48 -1.02
C GLN A 12 -4.33 -18.47 -1.74
N HIS A 13 -4.47 -18.63 -3.06
CA HIS A 13 -3.67 -19.56 -3.84
C HIS A 13 -2.28 -19.02 -4.24
N LEU A 14 -2.00 -17.74 -4.04
CA LEU A 14 -0.75 -17.11 -4.48
C LEU A 14 0.48 -17.54 -3.69
N ASN A 15 1.63 -17.80 -4.30
CA ASN A 15 2.80 -18.32 -3.56
C ASN A 15 3.40 -17.38 -2.50
N SER A 16 3.05 -16.11 -2.51
CA SER A 16 3.53 -15.11 -1.56
C SER A 16 2.39 -14.19 -1.09
N HIS A 17 2.50 -13.71 0.15
CA HIS A 17 1.58 -12.72 0.73
C HIS A 17 0.09 -13.12 0.69
N LYS A 18 -0.21 -14.42 0.78
CA LYS A 18 -1.58 -14.99 0.77
C LYS A 18 -2.46 -14.31 1.81
N GLY A 19 -3.60 -13.76 1.37
CA GLY A 19 -4.56 -13.11 2.26
C GLY A 19 -4.05 -11.83 2.94
N GLU A 20 -2.88 -11.32 2.58
CA GLU A 20 -2.41 -10.03 3.10
C GLU A 20 -3.20 -8.89 2.43
N VAL A 21 -3.46 -7.83 3.21
CA VAL A 21 -4.02 -6.59 2.69
C VAL A 21 -2.91 -5.74 2.06
N CYS A 22 -3.13 -5.30 0.83
CA CYS A 22 -2.21 -4.38 0.13
C CYS A 22 -2.95 -3.30 -0.66
N PHE A 23 -2.19 -2.31 -1.11
CA PHE A 23 -2.62 -1.48 -2.23
C PHE A 23 -2.47 -2.27 -3.54
N PRO A 24 -3.21 -1.90 -4.60
CA PRO A 24 -2.92 -2.40 -5.93
C PRO A 24 -1.49 -2.05 -6.35
N GLY A 25 -0.81 -2.97 -7.03
CA GLY A 25 0.55 -2.74 -7.50
C GLY A 25 1.38 -4.01 -7.62
N GLY A 26 2.45 -3.90 -8.39
CA GLY A 26 3.33 -5.03 -8.69
C GLY A 26 4.73 -4.61 -9.11
N LYS A 27 5.40 -5.51 -9.81
CA LYS A 27 6.78 -5.29 -10.27
C LYS A 27 6.77 -4.53 -11.59
N ARG A 28 7.80 -3.71 -11.78
CA ARG A 28 8.03 -3.05 -13.06
C ARG A 28 8.30 -4.08 -14.16
N ASP A 29 7.56 -3.98 -15.26
CA ASP A 29 7.83 -4.69 -16.51
C ASP A 29 8.87 -3.91 -17.34
N ALA A 30 9.64 -4.61 -18.18
CA ALA A 30 10.57 -4.00 -19.12
C ALA A 30 9.88 -3.04 -20.09
N ILE A 31 8.59 -3.25 -20.39
CA ILE A 31 7.81 -2.36 -21.26
C ILE A 31 7.33 -1.09 -20.54
N ASP A 32 7.36 -1.05 -19.20
CA ASP A 32 6.91 0.12 -18.44
C ASP A 32 7.92 1.27 -18.60
N HIS A 33 7.48 2.38 -19.18
CA HIS A 33 8.32 3.55 -19.40
C HIS A 33 8.84 4.19 -18.10
N CYS A 34 8.04 4.15 -17.03
CA CYS A 34 8.43 4.61 -15.70
C CYS A 34 7.62 3.90 -14.60
N LEU A 35 7.97 4.14 -13.33
CA LEU A 35 7.29 3.51 -12.19
C LEU A 35 5.82 3.97 -12.02
N GLN A 36 5.46 5.16 -12.51
CA GLN A 36 4.06 5.59 -12.53
C GLN A 36 3.25 4.71 -13.50
N THR A 37 3.81 4.40 -14.67
CA THR A 37 3.18 3.49 -15.64
C THR A 37 2.97 2.11 -15.03
N THR A 38 3.97 1.59 -14.30
CA THR A 38 3.83 0.33 -13.56
C THR A 38 2.65 0.37 -12.59
N ALA A 39 2.55 1.41 -11.75
CA ALA A 39 1.48 1.51 -10.76
C ALA A 39 0.08 1.55 -11.42
N LEU A 40 -0.07 2.28 -12.52
CA LEU A 40 -1.34 2.37 -13.26
C LEU A 40 -1.70 1.06 -13.96
N ARG A 41 -0.73 0.40 -14.60
CA ARG A 41 -0.92 -0.89 -15.27
C ARG A 41 -1.37 -1.95 -14.27
N GLU A 42 -0.67 -2.09 -13.15
CA GLU A 42 -0.97 -3.07 -12.12
C GLU A 42 -2.34 -2.80 -11.47
N ALA A 43 -2.69 -1.53 -11.20
CA ALA A 43 -4.02 -1.20 -10.71
C ALA A 43 -5.13 -1.57 -11.72
N HIS A 44 -4.87 -1.40 -13.02
CA HIS A 44 -5.81 -1.85 -14.05
C HIS A 44 -5.93 -3.39 -14.08
N GLU A 45 -4.81 -4.11 -14.05
CA GLU A 45 -4.77 -5.58 -14.09
C GLU A 45 -5.40 -6.23 -12.85
N GLU A 46 -5.18 -5.69 -11.66
CA GLU A 46 -5.64 -6.27 -10.40
C GLU A 46 -7.09 -5.92 -10.05
N ILE A 47 -7.52 -4.68 -10.31
CA ILE A 47 -8.82 -4.15 -9.87
C ILE A 47 -9.66 -3.47 -10.96
N GLY A 48 -9.26 -3.57 -12.23
CA GLY A 48 -10.00 -3.01 -13.36
C GLY A 48 -10.02 -1.48 -13.42
N LEU A 49 -9.16 -0.80 -12.66
CA LEU A 49 -9.11 0.66 -12.62
C LEU A 49 -8.47 1.21 -13.90
N MET A 50 -9.26 1.87 -14.76
CA MET A 50 -8.74 2.42 -16.01
C MET A 50 -7.75 3.57 -15.73
N PRO A 51 -6.55 3.58 -16.33
CA PRO A 51 -5.54 4.61 -16.09
C PRO A 51 -6.04 6.04 -16.30
N GLU A 52 -6.95 6.27 -17.25
CA GLU A 52 -7.51 7.58 -17.59
C GLU A 52 -8.43 8.12 -16.49
N GLN A 53 -8.93 7.25 -15.60
CA GLN A 53 -9.76 7.64 -14.45
C GLN A 53 -8.91 8.12 -13.27
N VAL A 54 -7.58 7.98 -13.34
CA VAL A 54 -6.68 8.28 -12.23
C VAL A 54 -5.99 9.62 -12.44
N LYS A 55 -6.32 10.60 -11.60
CA LYS A 55 -5.55 11.83 -11.47
C LYS A 55 -4.46 11.65 -10.42
N VAL A 56 -3.25 11.30 -10.87
CA VAL A 56 -2.06 11.20 -10.01
C VAL A 56 -1.73 12.58 -9.43
N GLN A 57 -1.61 12.66 -8.10
CA GLN A 57 -1.35 13.90 -7.37
C GLN A 57 0.10 14.01 -6.92
N MET A 58 0.63 12.93 -6.35
CA MET A 58 1.95 12.94 -5.71
C MET A 58 2.50 11.52 -5.57
N THR A 59 3.80 11.46 -5.33
CA THR A 59 4.52 10.27 -4.85
C THR A 59 4.77 10.37 -3.36
N LEU A 60 4.80 9.23 -2.68
CA LEU A 60 5.32 9.11 -1.32
C LEU A 60 6.79 8.70 -1.34
N SER A 61 7.45 8.81 -0.20
CA SER A 61 8.81 8.34 0.01
C SER A 61 8.92 6.86 -0.33
N GLN A 62 10.11 6.52 -0.81
CA GLN A 62 10.38 5.15 -1.20
C GLN A 62 10.60 4.27 0.02
N VAL A 63 10.00 3.08 -0.01
CA VAL A 63 10.03 2.14 1.11
C VAL A 63 10.61 0.81 0.66
N VAL A 64 11.40 0.18 1.53
CA VAL A 64 11.96 -1.16 1.28
C VAL A 64 11.12 -2.20 2.00
N SER A 65 10.61 -3.16 1.22
CA SER A 65 9.81 -4.27 1.72
C SER A 65 10.61 -5.24 2.59
N LYS A 66 9.90 -6.18 3.25
CA LYS A 66 10.52 -7.26 4.03
C LYS A 66 11.42 -8.19 3.20
N HIS A 67 11.29 -8.17 1.87
CA HIS A 67 12.10 -8.98 0.96
C HIS A 67 13.19 -8.16 0.24
N GLY A 68 13.42 -6.91 0.64
CA GLY A 68 14.45 -6.06 0.03
C GLY A 68 14.01 -5.38 -1.27
N LEU A 69 12.77 -5.59 -1.71
CA LEU A 69 12.21 -4.86 -2.85
C LEU A 69 11.97 -3.39 -2.51
N GLN A 70 12.47 -2.51 -3.36
CA GLN A 70 12.28 -1.07 -3.31
C GLN A 70 10.93 -0.72 -3.96
N VAL A 71 10.07 -0.04 -3.20
CA VAL A 71 8.68 0.24 -3.56
C VAL A 71 8.45 1.74 -3.53
N THR A 72 7.92 2.29 -4.61
CA THR A 72 7.60 3.72 -4.75
C THR A 72 6.07 3.88 -4.79
N PRO A 73 5.44 4.36 -3.71
CA PRO A 73 3.99 4.54 -3.69
C PRO A 73 3.55 5.78 -4.46
N TRP A 74 2.46 5.65 -5.22
CA TRP A 74 1.82 6.73 -5.96
C TRP A 74 0.42 6.99 -5.42
N VAL A 75 0.07 8.27 -5.25
CA VAL A 75 -1.25 8.68 -4.76
C VAL A 75 -2.06 9.24 -5.92
N GLY A 76 -3.09 8.48 -6.31
CA GLY A 76 -4.06 8.86 -7.33
C GLY A 76 -5.43 9.18 -6.72
N VAL A 77 -6.10 10.18 -7.29
CA VAL A 77 -7.50 10.49 -6.98
C VAL A 77 -8.35 9.99 -8.14
N ILE A 78 -9.47 9.34 -7.80
CA ILE A 78 -10.39 8.73 -8.77
C ILE A 78 -11.83 9.15 -8.48
N PRO A 79 -12.76 9.06 -9.44
CA PRO A 79 -14.18 9.30 -9.21
C PRO A 79 -14.75 8.36 -8.12
N ALA A 80 -15.62 8.87 -7.26
CA ALA A 80 -16.18 8.08 -6.16
C ALA A 80 -17.00 6.86 -6.64
N GLN A 81 -17.65 6.99 -7.80
CA GLN A 81 -18.50 5.97 -8.42
C GLN A 81 -17.73 5.06 -9.40
N VAL A 82 -16.39 5.09 -9.39
CA VAL A 82 -15.61 4.19 -10.24
C VAL A 82 -15.97 2.74 -9.93
N GLU A 83 -16.25 1.98 -10.99
CA GLU A 83 -16.46 0.54 -10.93
C GLU A 83 -15.11 -0.16 -10.88
N LEU A 84 -14.95 -1.09 -9.94
CA LEU A 84 -13.72 -1.85 -9.76
C LEU A 84 -14.07 -3.33 -9.84
N VAL A 85 -13.30 -4.07 -10.63
CA VAL A 85 -13.51 -5.48 -10.87
C VAL A 85 -12.25 -6.24 -10.47
N PRO A 86 -12.29 -7.10 -9.44
CA PRO A 86 -11.11 -7.84 -9.04
C PRO A 86 -10.75 -8.86 -10.11
N ASN A 87 -9.46 -8.96 -10.40
CA ASN A 87 -8.92 -10.13 -11.11
C ASN A 87 -8.79 -11.30 -10.13
N PRO A 88 -9.60 -12.36 -10.25
CA PRO A 88 -9.61 -13.46 -9.29
C PRO A 88 -8.31 -14.28 -9.29
N ALA A 89 -7.46 -14.13 -10.32
CA ALA A 89 -6.15 -14.75 -10.32
C ALA A 89 -5.24 -14.20 -9.22
N GLU A 90 -5.47 -12.95 -8.76
CA GLU A 90 -4.60 -12.27 -7.81
C GLU A 90 -5.33 -11.68 -6.61
N ILE A 91 -6.57 -11.22 -6.79
CA ILE A 91 -7.33 -10.47 -5.80
C ILE A 91 -8.58 -11.25 -5.38
N ALA A 92 -8.68 -11.57 -4.10
CA ALA A 92 -9.87 -12.18 -3.52
C ALA A 92 -10.96 -11.16 -3.22
N ARG A 93 -10.59 -9.94 -2.83
CA ARG A 93 -11.53 -8.90 -2.42
C ARG A 93 -10.97 -7.51 -2.62
N ILE A 94 -11.82 -6.57 -3.02
CA ILE A 94 -11.56 -5.13 -3.00
C ILE A 94 -12.46 -4.53 -1.92
N PHE A 95 -11.92 -3.61 -1.13
CA PHE A 95 -12.70 -2.90 -0.12
C PHE A 95 -12.21 -1.47 0.04
N ARG A 96 -13.06 -0.63 0.61
CA ARG A 96 -12.81 0.80 0.82
C ARG A 96 -12.74 1.10 2.31
N VAL A 97 -11.75 1.88 2.72
CA VAL A 97 -11.60 2.32 4.11
C VAL A 97 -11.66 3.84 4.17
N PRO A 98 -12.63 4.45 4.89
CA PRO A 98 -12.68 5.89 5.05
C PRO A 98 -11.38 6.43 5.64
N ILE A 99 -10.81 7.49 5.07
CA ILE A 99 -9.58 8.10 5.60
C ILE A 99 -9.77 8.54 7.06
N ARG A 100 -10.98 9.01 7.40
CA ARG A 100 -11.34 9.37 8.78
C ARG A 100 -11.12 8.24 9.78
N TYR A 101 -11.29 6.97 9.36
CA TYR A 101 -11.04 5.83 10.23
C TYR A 101 -9.59 5.81 10.72
N PHE A 102 -8.62 6.09 9.85
CA PHE A 102 -7.21 6.16 10.25
C PHE A 102 -6.86 7.46 11.00
N LEU A 103 -7.56 8.56 10.71
CA LEU A 103 -7.34 9.83 11.40
C LEU A 103 -7.82 9.79 12.85
N GLU A 104 -8.97 9.16 13.11
CA GLU A 104 -9.63 9.12 14.40
C GLU A 104 -9.19 7.94 15.28
N CYS A 105 -8.69 6.85 14.69
CA CYS A 105 -8.28 5.67 15.45
C CYS A 105 -7.06 5.99 16.35
N PRO A 106 -7.20 5.89 17.69
CA PRO A 106 -6.16 6.25 18.63
C PRO A 106 -5.13 5.13 18.72
N ALA A 107 -4.11 5.26 17.87
CA ALA A 107 -2.96 4.37 17.70
C ALA A 107 -3.29 2.96 17.16
N PRO A 108 -2.66 2.54 16.04
CA PRO A 108 -2.81 1.19 15.54
C PRO A 108 -2.30 0.17 16.57
N ILE A 109 -2.91 -1.01 16.55
CA ILE A 109 -2.47 -2.16 17.33
C ILE A 109 -1.01 -2.43 16.96
N THR A 110 -0.19 -2.74 17.96
CA THR A 110 1.17 -3.22 17.70
C THR A 110 1.09 -4.67 17.19
N HIS A 111 1.32 -4.86 15.89
CA HIS A 111 1.45 -6.20 15.34
C HIS A 111 2.89 -6.68 15.50
N ARG A 112 3.04 -7.82 16.17
CA ARG A 112 4.32 -8.53 16.32
C ARG A 112 4.50 -9.47 15.16
N PHE A 113 5.64 -9.35 14.48
CA PHE A 113 6.06 -10.36 13.52
C PHE A 113 7.54 -10.69 13.72
N GLU A 114 7.90 -11.95 13.51
CA GLU A 114 9.29 -12.40 13.62
C GLU A 114 9.99 -12.31 12.26
N ARG A 115 11.23 -11.83 12.26
CA ARG A 115 12.11 -11.84 11.09
C ARG A 115 13.56 -11.95 11.53
N ASN A 116 14.28 -12.92 10.94
CA ASN A 116 15.68 -13.21 11.25
C ASN A 116 15.92 -13.48 12.75
N GLY A 117 14.98 -14.16 13.42
CA GLY A 117 15.05 -14.43 14.86
C GLY A 117 14.87 -13.19 15.75
N GLN A 118 14.45 -12.06 15.18
CA GLN A 118 14.13 -10.83 15.93
C GLN A 118 12.64 -10.53 15.83
N GLU A 119 12.04 -10.14 16.95
CA GLU A 119 10.65 -9.65 17.00
C GLU A 119 10.62 -8.19 16.55
N TRP A 120 9.76 -7.89 15.59
CA TRP A 120 9.52 -6.56 15.07
C TRP A 120 8.11 -6.11 15.43
N LEU A 121 8.00 -4.87 15.92
CA LEU A 121 6.75 -4.20 16.21
C LEU A 121 6.40 -3.27 15.06
N VAL A 122 5.23 -3.48 14.43
CA VAL A 122 4.75 -2.62 13.34
C VAL A 122 3.33 -2.13 13.59
N PRO A 123 2.97 -0.95 13.07
CA PRO A 123 1.60 -0.46 13.11
C PRO A 123 0.68 -1.43 12.36
N ALA A 124 -0.50 -1.67 12.94
CA ALA A 124 -1.60 -2.33 12.28
C ALA A 124 -2.98 -1.77 12.65
N TRP A 125 -3.87 -1.70 11.66
CA TRP A 125 -5.30 -1.42 11.87
C TRP A 125 -6.14 -2.67 11.61
N ARG A 126 -7.32 -2.73 12.23
CA ARG A 126 -8.32 -3.77 11.97
C ARG A 126 -9.62 -3.17 11.46
N TYR A 127 -9.94 -3.43 10.21
CA TYR A 127 -11.13 -2.90 9.56
C TYR A 127 -11.92 -4.03 8.90
N GLU A 128 -13.19 -4.18 9.26
CA GLU A 128 -14.08 -5.23 8.73
C GLU A 128 -13.47 -6.65 8.74
N GLY A 129 -12.80 -7.00 9.84
CA GLY A 129 -12.15 -8.29 10.01
C GLY A 129 -10.74 -8.39 9.40
N GLU A 130 -10.35 -7.48 8.52
CA GLU A 130 -9.04 -7.48 7.88
C GLU A 130 -7.97 -6.83 8.74
N LEU A 131 -6.75 -7.37 8.67
CA LEU A 131 -5.58 -6.79 9.29
C LEU A 131 -4.79 -5.98 8.27
N ILE A 132 -4.72 -4.68 8.45
CA ILE A 132 -3.94 -3.75 7.62
C ILE A 132 -2.63 -3.48 8.35
N TRP A 133 -1.52 -4.06 7.90
CA TRP A 133 -0.25 -4.04 8.64
C TRP A 133 0.96 -3.95 7.70
N GLY A 134 2.16 -3.88 8.29
CA GLY A 134 3.42 -3.96 7.54
C GLY A 134 3.60 -2.80 6.56
N LEU A 135 4.03 -3.11 5.33
CA LEU A 135 4.33 -2.09 4.32
C LEU A 135 3.10 -1.22 4.01
N THR A 136 1.93 -1.84 3.90
CA THR A 136 0.65 -1.16 3.66
C THR A 136 0.37 -0.12 4.75
N ALA A 137 0.53 -0.51 6.02
CA ALA A 137 0.33 0.41 7.14
C ALA A 137 1.35 1.56 7.18
N HIS A 138 2.60 1.32 6.78
CA HIS A 138 3.60 2.38 6.66
C HIS A 138 3.26 3.40 5.57
N VAL A 139 2.83 2.94 4.40
CA VAL A 139 2.40 3.82 3.30
C VAL A 139 1.19 4.65 3.71
N ILE A 140 0.21 4.05 4.40
CA ILE A 140 -0.95 4.78 4.95
C ILE A 140 -0.48 5.83 5.96
N ASN A 141 0.37 5.47 6.91
CA ASN A 141 0.86 6.41 7.92
C ASN A 141 1.54 7.63 7.28
N GLU A 142 2.39 7.40 6.28
CA GLU A 142 3.04 8.49 5.55
C GLU A 142 2.03 9.38 4.82
N LEU A 143 1.07 8.78 4.09
CA LEU A 143 -0.01 9.51 3.44
C LEU A 143 -0.77 10.42 4.42
N LEU A 144 -1.08 9.92 5.63
CA LEU A 144 -1.77 10.72 6.65
C LEU A 144 -0.89 11.88 7.15
N THR A 145 0.41 11.66 7.26
CA THR A 145 1.35 12.71 7.67
C THR A 145 1.48 13.79 6.62
N VAL A 146 1.78 13.44 5.36
CA VAL A 146 2.06 14.44 4.32
C VAL A 146 0.80 14.98 3.64
N GLY A 147 -0.26 14.18 3.55
CA GLY A 147 -1.51 14.55 2.88
C GLY A 147 -2.58 15.12 3.81
N PHE A 148 -2.51 14.83 5.12
CA PHE A 148 -3.52 15.24 6.10
C PHE A 148 -2.95 15.92 7.35
N ASN A 149 -1.64 16.21 7.37
CA ASN A 149 -0.94 16.85 8.50
C ASN A 149 -1.15 16.13 9.84
N LYS A 150 -1.41 14.81 9.82
CA LYS A 150 -1.51 14.01 11.05
C LYS A 150 -0.10 13.72 11.57
N PRO A 151 0.25 14.11 12.81
CA PRO A 151 1.53 13.74 13.40
C PRO A 151 1.75 12.23 13.29
N SER A 152 2.91 11.85 12.76
CA SER A 152 3.22 10.43 12.60
C SER A 152 3.31 9.79 13.98
N ALA A 153 2.51 8.74 14.19
CA ALA A 153 2.57 7.94 15.41
C ALA A 153 3.76 6.93 15.38
N PHE A 154 4.45 6.81 14.25
CA PHE A 154 5.55 5.86 14.04
C PHE A 154 6.76 6.54 13.41
N PRO A 155 7.98 6.04 13.66
CA PRO A 155 9.13 6.50 12.91
C PRO A 155 8.89 6.22 11.42
N VAL A 156 9.17 7.23 10.59
CA VAL A 156 9.25 7.06 9.14
C VAL A 156 10.28 5.97 8.89
N ARG A 157 9.94 4.95 8.08
CA ARG A 157 10.96 3.96 7.70
C ARG A 157 12.02 4.72 6.91
N PRO A 158 13.29 4.71 7.33
CA PRO A 158 14.31 5.40 6.58
C PRO A 158 14.30 4.84 5.16
N GLU A 159 14.39 5.73 4.16
CA GLU A 159 14.95 5.34 2.87
C GLU A 159 16.28 4.67 3.21
N ARG A 160 16.42 3.38 2.89
CA ARG A 160 17.77 2.85 2.79
C ARG A 160 18.41 3.66 1.67
N ARG A 161 19.20 4.68 2.02
CA ARG A 161 20.29 5.10 1.15
C ARG A 161 20.94 3.80 0.73
N LEU A 162 21.00 3.58 -0.59
CA LEU A 162 21.81 2.52 -1.16
C LEU A 162 23.10 2.55 -0.36
N ALA A 163 23.41 1.44 0.33
CA ALA A 163 24.80 1.25 0.69
C ALA A 163 25.52 1.35 -0.64
N GLU A 164 26.31 2.42 -0.81
CA GLU A 164 27.32 2.47 -1.84
C GLU A 164 27.99 1.11 -1.78
N LYS A 165 27.81 0.32 -2.84
CA LYS A 165 28.60 -0.89 -2.98
C LYS A 165 30.01 -0.39 -3.19
N ASP A 166 30.83 -0.47 -2.14
CA ASP A 166 32.27 -0.60 -2.28
C ASP A 166 32.54 -1.79 -3.21
N ALA A 167 32.81 -1.50 -4.49
CA ALA A 167 33.70 -2.21 -5.42
C ALA A 167 33.54 -1.66 -6.84
#